data_AF-A0A7C9AUD8-F1
#
_entry.id   AF-A0A7C9AUD8-F1
#
_cell.length_a   1.000
_cell.length_b   1.000
_cell.length_c   1.000
_cell.angle_alpha   90.00
_cell.angle_beta   90.00
_cell.angle_gamma   90.00
#
_symmetry.space_group_name_H-M   'P 1'
#
loop_
_entity.id
_entity.type
_entity.pdbx_description
1 polymer ?
#
loop_
_entity_poly.entity_id
_entity_poly.type
_entity_poly.pdbx_seq_one_letter_code
_entity_poly.pdbx_strand_id
1 'polypeptide(L)'
;ELSCMDVNGKAAEFGPLKDGFMFETSTGLSRMLLSSPTCPILEGLGKKLSFEIAVGLNGRVWVNADSPSTVILVSNTIMKSETLSAAQQKIMVDKVLQRVQ
;
A
#
# COMPACT_ATOMS: atom_id res chain seq x y z
N GLU A 1 -14.73 -5.84 19.54
CA GLU A 1 -13.41 -5.76 20.19
C GLU A 1 -12.34 -5.95 19.12
N LEU A 2 -11.22 -5.22 19.17
CA LEU A 2 -10.08 -5.34 18.26
C LEU A 2 -8.87 -5.80 19.08
N SER A 3 -8.06 -6.71 18.52
CA SER A 3 -6.84 -7.20 19.14
C SER A 3 -5.65 -7.00 18.21
N CYS A 4 -4.48 -6.71 18.78
CA CYS A 4 -3.20 -6.69 18.06
C CYS A 4 -2.45 -8.03 18.24
N MET A 5 -3.19 -9.11 18.44
CA MET A 5 -2.66 -10.46 18.55
C MET A 5 -3.50 -11.42 17.70
N ASP A 6 -2.84 -12.41 17.11
CA ASP A 6 -3.48 -13.53 16.43
C ASP A 6 -4.19 -14.48 17.42
N VAL A 7 -4.82 -15.52 16.89
CA VAL A 7 -5.53 -16.55 17.68
C VAL A 7 -4.61 -17.32 18.64
N ASN A 8 -3.29 -17.23 18.46
CA ASN A 8 -2.28 -17.87 19.29
C ASN A 8 -1.66 -16.90 20.32
N GLY A 9 -2.14 -15.66 20.39
CA GLY A 9 -1.60 -14.62 21.27
C GLY A 9 -0.29 -14.00 20.79
N LYS A 10 0.10 -14.19 19.53
CA LYS A 10 1.29 -13.58 18.93
C LYS A 10 0.92 -12.27 18.23
N ALA A 11 1.82 -11.29 18.25
CA ALA A 11 1.58 -10.00 17.62
C ALA A 11 1.30 -10.09 16.10
N ALA A 12 1.84 -11.12 15.40
CA ALA A 12 1.56 -11.39 13.98
C ALA A 12 1.61 -10.14 13.07
N GLU A 13 2.67 -9.34 13.23
CA GLU A 13 2.91 -8.06 12.51
C GLU A 13 1.93 -6.92 12.85
N PHE A 14 0.97 -7.14 13.75
CA PHE A 14 0.21 -6.06 14.37
C PHE A 14 1.04 -5.37 15.46
N GLY A 15 0.77 -4.08 15.64
CA GLY A 15 1.45 -3.26 16.62
C GLY A 15 1.36 -1.78 16.29
N PRO A 16 2.02 -0.93 17.09
CA PRO A 16 2.09 0.50 16.81
C PRO A 16 2.88 0.77 15.53
N LEU A 17 2.26 1.48 14.60
CA LEU A 17 2.93 2.02 13.40
C LEU A 17 3.59 3.35 13.77
N LYS A 18 4.90 3.46 13.57
CA LYS A 18 5.69 4.67 13.84
C LYS A 18 6.12 5.31 12.54
N ASP A 19 6.26 6.64 12.54
CA ASP A 19 6.60 7.42 11.35
C ASP A 19 5.64 7.14 10.17
N GLY A 20 6.15 7.25 8.95
CA GLY A 20 5.38 7.04 7.73
C GLY A 20 4.29 8.08 7.50
N PHE A 21 3.39 7.75 6.56
CA PHE A 21 2.30 8.60 6.14
C PHE A 21 0.99 7.80 6.08
N MET A 22 -0.04 8.32 6.75
CA MET A 22 -1.38 7.75 6.74
C MET A 22 -2.28 8.56 5.80
N PHE A 23 -3.06 7.87 4.98
CA PHE A 23 -4.06 8.47 4.10
C PHE A 23 -5.34 7.63 4.07
N GLU A 24 -6.43 8.27 3.64
CA GLU A 24 -7.74 7.65 3.50
C GLU A 24 -7.96 7.17 2.07
N THR A 25 -8.69 6.07 1.94
CA THR A 25 -9.10 5.43 0.68
C THR A 25 -10.54 4.97 0.79
N SER A 26 -11.18 4.63 -0.33
CA SER A 26 -12.41 3.85 -0.24
C SER A 26 -12.13 2.47 0.35
N THR A 27 -13.16 1.85 0.93
CA THR A 27 -13.06 0.45 1.40
C THR A 27 -12.91 -0.53 0.23
N GLY A 28 -13.36 -0.15 -0.98
CA GLY A 28 -13.13 -0.90 -2.21
C GLY A 28 -11.64 -0.95 -2.57
N LEU A 29 -10.96 0.21 -2.52
CA LEU A 29 -9.52 0.28 -2.75
C LEU A 29 -8.75 -0.51 -1.69
N SER A 30 -9.12 -0.44 -0.40
CA SER A 30 -8.47 -1.24 0.64
C SER A 30 -8.59 -2.76 0.39
N ARG A 31 -9.76 -3.23 -0.04
CA ARG A 31 -9.95 -4.64 -0.42
C ARG A 31 -9.13 -5.02 -1.65
N MET A 32 -9.04 -4.13 -2.64
CA MET A 32 -8.20 -4.33 -3.82
C MET A 32 -6.71 -4.44 -3.45
N LEU A 33 -6.22 -3.60 -2.53
CA LEU A 33 -4.83 -3.67 -2.07
C LEU A 33 -4.49 -4.98 -1.35
N LEU A 34 -5.46 -5.52 -0.60
CA LEU A 34 -5.35 -6.80 0.12
C LEU A 34 -5.75 -8.02 -0.73
N SER A 35 -5.98 -7.86 -2.03
CA SER A 35 -6.44 -8.96 -2.88
C SER A 35 -5.36 -10.04 -3.05
N SER A 36 -5.81 -11.28 -3.28
CA SER A 36 -4.98 -12.38 -3.77
C SER A 36 -5.47 -12.81 -5.16
N PRO A 37 -4.61 -12.85 -6.20
CA PRO A 37 -3.18 -12.53 -6.18
C PRO A 37 -2.92 -11.05 -5.86
N THR A 38 -1.69 -10.75 -5.43
CA THR A 38 -1.25 -9.42 -5.00
C THR A 38 -1.68 -8.34 -5.99
N CYS A 39 -2.20 -7.23 -5.46
CA CYS A 39 -2.60 -6.07 -6.25
C CYS A 39 -1.49 -5.66 -7.25
N PRO A 40 -1.79 -5.49 -8.55
CA PRO A 40 -0.78 -5.14 -9.56
C PRO A 40 0.02 -3.88 -9.24
N ILE A 41 -0.58 -2.92 -8.53
CA ILE A 41 0.10 -1.71 -8.07
C ILE A 41 1.21 -2.05 -7.07
N LEU A 42 0.89 -2.83 -6.04
CA LEU A 42 1.86 -3.23 -5.01
C LEU A 42 2.95 -4.14 -5.59
N GLU A 43 2.57 -5.09 -6.44
CA GLU A 43 3.51 -5.98 -7.13
C GLU A 43 4.50 -5.18 -8.00
N GLY A 44 4.01 -4.17 -8.73
CA GLY A 44 4.85 -3.35 -9.59
C GLY A 44 5.77 -2.42 -8.79
N LEU A 45 5.26 -1.74 -7.77
CA LEU A 45 6.06 -0.81 -6.94
C LEU A 45 7.15 -1.57 -6.15
N GLY A 46 6.81 -2.72 -5.57
CA GLY A 46 7.73 -3.52 -4.76
C GLY A 46 8.90 -4.12 -5.55
N LYS A 47 8.85 -4.13 -6.89
CA LYS A 47 9.98 -4.57 -7.73
C LYS A 47 11.16 -3.59 -7.73
N LYS A 48 10.93 -2.32 -7.41
CA LYS A 48 11.96 -1.26 -7.48
C LYS A 48 12.08 -0.42 -6.21
N LEU A 49 11.02 -0.35 -5.41
CA LEU A 49 10.97 0.51 -4.23
C LEU A 49 10.90 -0.36 -2.98
N SER A 50 11.76 -0.04 -2.01
CA SER A 50 11.67 -0.56 -0.65
C SER A 50 10.72 0.33 0.15
N PHE A 51 9.61 -0.23 0.61
CA PHE A 51 8.63 0.43 1.46
C PHE A 51 7.84 -0.59 2.29
N GLU A 52 7.29 -0.13 3.40
CA GLU A 52 6.34 -0.85 4.23
C GLU A 52 4.94 -0.31 3.99
N ILE A 53 3.94 -1.17 4.12
CA ILE A 53 2.54 -0.78 3.98
C ILE A 53 1.67 -1.56 4.97
N ALA A 54 0.72 -0.86 5.59
CA ALA A 54 -0.35 -1.46 6.38
C ALA A 54 -1.69 -0.98 5.81
N VAL A 55 -2.58 -1.92 5.49
CA VAL A 55 -3.88 -1.63 4.89
C VAL A 55 -4.98 -2.03 5.86
N GLY A 56 -5.75 -1.06 6.33
CA GLY A 56 -6.97 -1.27 7.10
C GLY A 56 -8.19 -1.40 6.20
N LEU A 57 -9.01 -2.43 6.43
CA LEU A 57 -10.30 -2.60 5.72
C LEU A 57 -11.31 -1.46 6.00
N ASN A 58 -11.00 -0.59 6.95
CA ASN A 58 -11.73 0.63 7.27
C ASN A 58 -11.42 1.82 6.32
N GLY A 59 -10.66 1.61 5.24
CA GLY A 59 -10.32 2.70 4.33
C GLY A 59 -9.10 3.51 4.76
N ARG A 60 -8.27 3.01 5.68
CA ARG A 60 -7.05 3.69 6.11
C ARG A 60 -5.83 2.91 5.66
N VAL A 61 -4.90 3.60 5.02
CA VAL A 61 -3.64 3.02 4.56
C VAL A 61 -2.49 3.80 5.16
N TRP A 62 -1.49 3.08 5.65
CA TRP A 62 -0.24 3.64 6.14
C TRP A 62 0.91 3.13 5.26
N VAL A 63 1.83 4.02 4.89
CA VAL A 63 3.02 3.72 4.09
C VAL A 63 4.24 4.34 4.73
N ASN A 64 5.34 3.60 4.77
CA ASN A 64 6.63 4.09 5.25
C ASN A 64 7.77 3.64 4.35
N ALA A 65 8.81 4.46 4.24
CA ALA A 65 10.02 4.16 3.47
C ALA A 65 11.15 5.09 3.93
N ASP A 66 12.40 4.72 3.65
CA ASP A 66 13.58 5.51 4.03
C ASP A 66 13.59 6.92 3.42
N SER A 67 13.01 7.06 2.21
CA SER A 67 12.90 8.34 1.52
C SER A 67 11.46 8.86 1.56
N PRO A 68 11.23 10.12 2.01
CA PRO A 68 9.92 10.77 1.90
C PRO A 68 9.40 10.84 0.46
N SER A 69 10.28 10.92 -0.54
CA SER A 69 9.86 10.92 -1.95
C SER A 69 9.23 9.58 -2.36
N THR A 70 9.76 8.46 -1.84
CA THR A 70 9.20 7.12 -2.04
C THR A 70 7.83 7.01 -1.38
N VAL A 71 7.68 7.49 -0.14
CA VAL A 71 6.40 7.52 0.56
C VAL A 71 5.35 8.28 -0.26
N ILE A 72 5.68 9.50 -0.69
CA ILE A 72 4.80 10.35 -1.51
C ILE A 72 4.42 9.65 -2.82
N LEU A 73 5.39 9.03 -3.50
CA LEU A 73 5.19 8.35 -4.77
C LEU A 73 4.23 7.16 -4.62
N VAL A 74 4.48 6.30 -3.63
CA VAL A 74 3.67 5.11 -3.35
C VAL A 74 2.24 5.51 -2.98
N SER A 75 2.08 6.42 -2.01
CA SER A 75 0.75 6.89 -1.57
C SER A 75 -0.05 7.51 -2.71
N ASN A 76 0.55 8.39 -3.51
CA ASN A 76 -0.12 9.00 -4.66
C ASN A 76 -0.47 7.99 -5.76
N THR A 77 0.39 6.99 -5.98
CA THR A 77 0.13 5.95 -6.96
C THR A 77 -1.06 5.09 -6.54
N ILE A 78 -1.13 4.71 -5.26
CA ILE A 78 -2.25 3.97 -4.68
C ILE A 78 -3.55 4.78 -4.81
N MET A 79 -3.58 6.02 -4.36
CA MET A 79 -4.78 6.88 -4.39
C MET A 79 -5.36 7.07 -5.80
N LYS A 80 -4.51 7.09 -6.84
CA LYS A 80 -4.95 7.26 -8.24
C LYS A 80 -5.32 5.96 -8.95
N SER A 81 -5.14 4.81 -8.29
CA SER A 81 -5.32 3.49 -8.93
C SER A 81 -6.74 2.93 -8.88
N GLU A 82 -7.61 3.52 -8.05
CA GLU A 82 -8.92 2.95 -7.72
C GLU A 82 -9.82 2.70 -8.93
N THR A 83 -9.84 3.63 -9.88
CA THR A 83 -10.70 3.57 -11.07
C THR A 83 -10.02 2.89 -12.26
N LEU A 84 -8.80 2.37 -12.09
CA LEU A 84 -8.00 1.79 -13.16
C LEU A 84 -8.17 0.27 -13.21
N SER A 85 -8.29 -0.25 -14.43
CA SER A 85 -8.16 -1.69 -14.67
C SER A 85 -6.74 -2.18 -14.37
N ALA A 86 -6.58 -3.49 -14.14
CA ALA A 86 -5.27 -4.10 -13.88
C ALA A 86 -4.21 -3.80 -14.97
N ALA A 87 -4.62 -3.70 -16.24
CA ALA A 87 -3.72 -3.32 -17.34
C ALA A 87 -3.28 -1.85 -17.23
N GLN A 88 -4.21 -0.94 -16.93
CA GLN A 88 -3.92 0.48 -16.73
C GLN A 88 -3.05 0.71 -15.49
N GLN A 89 -3.26 -0.05 -14.42
CA GLN A 89 -2.44 -0.03 -13.20
C GLN A 89 -0.97 -0.36 -13.50
N LYS A 90 -0.71 -1.43 -14.27
CA LYS A 90 0.65 -1.81 -14.69
C LYS A 90 1.33 -0.69 -15.48
N ILE A 91 0.64 -0.15 -16.49
CA ILE A 91 1.14 0.97 -17.31
C ILE A 91 1.44 2.19 -16.45
N MET A 92 0.58 2.50 -15.47
CA MET A 92 0.79 3.62 -14.57
C MET A 92 2.05 3.42 -13.72
N VAL A 93 2.24 2.24 -13.13
CA VAL A 93 3.41 1.94 -12.31
C VAL A 93 4.69 2.03 -13.13
N ASP A 94 4.71 1.47 -14.33
CA ASP A 94 5.88 1.54 -15.21
C ASP A 94 6.25 3.00 -15.54
N LYS A 95 5.26 3.84 -15.85
CA LYS A 95 5.47 5.27 -16.12
C LYS A 95 5.99 6.03 -14.90
N VAL A 96 5.46 5.72 -13.72
CA VAL A 96 5.86 6.36 -12.46
C VAL A 96 7.30 5.97 -12.12
N LEU A 97 7.64 4.68 -12.25
CA LEU A 97 8.97 4.17 -11.97
C LEU A 97 10.05 4.62 -12.96
N GLN A 98 9.70 5.00 -14.19
CA GLN A 98 10.63 5.63 -15.14
C GLN A 98 11.10 7.02 -14.70
N ARG A 99 10.34 7.68 -13.80
CA ARG A 99 10.68 9.03 -13.29
C ARG A 99 11.54 8.98 -12.03
N VAL A 100 11.70 7.79 -11.44
CA VAL A 100 12.59 7.56 -10.31
C VAL A 100 13.95 7.16 -10.89
N GLN A 101 14.80 8.16 -11.07
CA GLN A 101 16.23 8.02 -11.40
C GLN A 101 17.05 8.55 -10.24
#